data_AF-A0AAW0B4F1-F1
#
_entry.id   AF-A0AAW0B4F1-F1
#
_cell.length_a   1.000
_cell.length_b   1.000
_cell.length_c   1.000
_cell.angle_alpha   90.00
_cell.angle_beta   90.00
_cell.angle_gamma   90.00
#
_symmetry.space_group_name_H-M   'P 1'
#
loop_
_entity.id
_entity.type
_entity.pdbx_description
1 polymer ?
#
loop_
_entity_poly.entity_id
_entity_poly.type
_entity_poly.pdbx_seq_one_letter_code
_entity_poly.pdbx_strand_id
1 'polypeptide(L)'
;EVIHEQFLSDELSGPDSDAGETNEAWKVRLAAAAGLPTSPELLAKFEIFEITVPNWRSLWFSNLIHDMEAQAGLDKKLKYHRVDVGRPSDRIPRWAPYNFGISSDWWGRQRN
;
A
#
# COMPACT_ATOMS: atom_id res chain seq x y z
N GLU A 1 -8.47 21.81 -7.34
CA GLU A 1 -7.57 20.70 -7.70
C GLU A 1 -8.31 19.41 -7.37
N VAL A 2 -8.34 18.43 -8.29
CA VAL A 2 -9.07 17.16 -8.08
C VAL A 2 -8.12 16.17 -7.44
N ILE A 3 -8.53 15.57 -6.33
CA ILE A 3 -7.74 14.56 -5.61
C ILE A 3 -7.75 13.27 -6.44
N HIS A 4 -6.55 12.76 -6.75
CA HIS A 4 -6.36 11.50 -7.46
C HIS A 4 -5.89 10.41 -6.48
N GLU A 5 -6.30 9.16 -6.69
CA GLU A 5 -5.95 8.02 -5.81
C GLU A 5 -4.44 7.87 -5.60
N GLN A 6 -3.65 8.13 -6.64
CA GLN A 6 -2.18 8.10 -6.60
C GLN A 6 -1.56 9.09 -5.62
N PHE A 7 -2.30 10.11 -5.16
CA PHE A 7 -1.82 11.05 -4.15
C PHE A 7 -1.84 10.43 -2.74
N LEU A 8 -2.56 9.32 -2.56
CA LEU A 8 -2.90 8.75 -1.26
C LEU A 8 -2.73 7.23 -1.17
N SER A 9 -2.27 6.59 -2.25
CA SER A 9 -2.03 5.14 -2.30
C SER A 9 -1.00 4.71 -1.26
N ASP A 10 -1.31 3.62 -0.55
CA ASP A 10 -0.43 2.87 0.35
C ASP A 10 0.09 1.57 -0.27
N GLU A 11 -0.15 1.36 -1.56
CA GLU A 11 0.22 0.16 -2.27
C GLU A 11 1.65 0.24 -2.82
N LEU A 12 2.42 -0.81 -2.59
CA LEU A 12 3.73 -1.00 -3.22
C LEU A 12 3.63 -2.08 -4.29
N SER A 13 4.17 -1.79 -5.48
CA SER A 13 4.28 -2.73 -6.61
C SER A 13 5.64 -3.46 -6.65
N GLY A 14 6.44 -3.31 -5.60
CA GLY A 14 7.76 -3.91 -5.47
C GLY A 14 8.34 -3.68 -4.09
N PRO A 15 9.53 -4.25 -3.82
CA PRO A 15 10.22 -4.05 -2.56
C PRO A 15 10.56 -2.58 -2.38
N ASP A 16 10.68 -2.21 -1.11
CA ASP A 16 11.21 -0.92 -0.75
C ASP A 16 12.68 -0.84 -1.16
N SER A 17 13.08 0.28 -1.75
CA SER A 17 14.43 0.45 -2.32
C SER A 17 15.52 0.29 -1.27
N ASP A 18 15.20 0.56 -0.01
CA ASP A 18 16.15 0.56 1.09
C ASP A 18 16.25 -0.80 1.80
N ALA A 19 15.36 -1.75 1.47
CA ALA A 19 15.28 -3.04 2.15
C ALA A 19 16.26 -4.09 1.59
N GLY A 20 16.91 -3.83 0.44
CA GLY A 20 17.82 -4.78 -0.21
C GLY A 20 17.16 -6.07 -0.70
N GLU A 21 15.83 -6.16 -0.63
CA GLU A 21 15.03 -7.30 -1.08
C GLU A 21 14.91 -7.28 -2.62
N THR A 22 15.09 -8.43 -3.28
CA THR A 22 14.85 -8.54 -4.72
C THR A 22 13.35 -8.58 -5.00
N ASN A 23 12.92 -8.15 -6.19
CA ASN A 23 11.49 -8.19 -6.55
C ASN A 23 10.93 -9.63 -6.50
N GLU A 24 11.72 -10.62 -6.88
CA GLU A 24 11.36 -12.03 -6.81
C GLU A 24 11.15 -12.49 -5.36
N ALA A 25 12.07 -12.17 -4.45
CA ALA A 25 11.96 -12.50 -3.04
C ALA A 25 10.74 -11.81 -2.39
N TRP A 26 10.52 -10.54 -2.73
CA TRP A 26 9.36 -9.76 -2.31
C TRP A 26 8.03 -10.41 -2.73
N LYS A 27 7.91 -10.79 -4.02
CA LYS A 27 6.70 -11.47 -4.51
C LYS A 27 6.47 -12.82 -3.82
N VAL A 28 7.51 -13.63 -3.64
CA VAL A 28 7.42 -14.94 -2.96
C VAL A 28 6.95 -14.77 -1.53
N ARG A 29 7.52 -13.81 -0.79
CA ARG A 29 7.13 -13.51 0.59
C ARG A 29 5.64 -13.13 0.71
N LEU A 30 5.17 -12.24 -0.15
CA LEU A 30 3.77 -11.80 -0.13
C LEU A 30 2.81 -12.88 -0.57
N ALA A 31 3.16 -13.65 -1.60
CA ALA A 31 2.36 -14.78 -2.01
C ALA A 31 2.23 -15.83 -0.89
N ALA A 32 3.34 -16.13 -0.19
CA ALA A 32 3.31 -17.02 0.97
C ALA A 32 2.41 -16.47 2.10
N ALA A 33 2.50 -15.18 2.40
CA ALA A 33 1.67 -14.53 3.42
C ALA A 33 0.18 -14.56 3.06
N ALA A 34 -0.15 -14.46 1.77
CA ALA A 34 -1.52 -14.51 1.27
C ALA A 34 -2.05 -15.93 1.02
N GLY A 35 -1.26 -16.98 1.30
CA GLY A 35 -1.63 -18.37 0.99
C GLY A 35 -1.72 -18.66 -0.52
N LEU A 36 -1.06 -17.86 -1.35
CA LEU A 36 -1.00 -18.02 -2.80
C LEU A 36 0.16 -18.94 -3.22
N PRO A 37 0.12 -19.51 -4.44
CA PRO A 37 1.23 -20.28 -4.96
C PRO A 37 2.51 -19.45 -5.08
N THR A 38 3.64 -20.02 -4.67
CA THR A 38 4.96 -19.37 -4.71
C THR A 38 5.82 -19.86 -5.88
N SER A 39 5.32 -20.76 -6.74
CA SER A 39 6.09 -21.20 -7.90
C SER A 39 6.22 -20.07 -8.92
N PRO A 40 7.41 -19.84 -9.52
CA PRO A 40 7.63 -18.72 -10.43
C PRO A 40 6.64 -18.67 -11.60
N GLU A 41 6.27 -19.83 -12.15
CA GLU A 41 5.35 -19.94 -13.28
C GLU A 41 3.90 -19.51 -12.94
N LEU A 42 3.50 -19.62 -11.68
CA LEU A 42 2.19 -19.22 -11.19
C LEU A 42 2.22 -17.77 -10.74
N LEU A 43 3.27 -17.33 -10.05
CA LEU A 43 3.50 -15.94 -9.67
C LEU A 43 3.52 -14.99 -10.88
N ALA A 44 3.97 -15.47 -12.05
CA ALA A 44 3.95 -14.68 -13.29
C ALA A 44 2.55 -14.41 -13.85
N LYS A 45 1.50 -15.11 -13.37
CA LYS A 45 0.13 -14.99 -13.90
C LYS A 45 -0.69 -13.89 -13.23
N PHE A 46 -0.20 -13.33 -12.15
CA PHE A 46 -0.90 -12.30 -11.38
C PHE A 46 0.07 -11.22 -10.89
N GLU A 47 -0.50 -10.06 -10.60
CA GLU A 47 0.18 -8.96 -9.95
C GLU A 47 -0.10 -9.01 -8.45
N ILE A 48 0.88 -8.64 -7.65
CA ILE A 48 0.76 -8.53 -6.20
C ILE A 48 1.09 -7.10 -5.83
N PHE A 49 0.30 -6.52 -4.93
CA PHE A 49 0.58 -5.25 -4.27
C PHE A 49 0.69 -5.48 -2.77
N GLU A 50 1.73 -4.94 -2.14
CA GLU A 50 1.85 -4.88 -0.68
C GLU A 50 1.12 -3.64 -0.19
N ILE A 51 0.12 -3.82 0.68
CA ILE A 51 -0.50 -2.69 1.38
C ILE A 51 0.38 -2.32 2.57
N THR A 52 0.77 -1.05 2.64
CA THR A 52 1.47 -0.49 3.81
C THR A 52 0.51 0.17 4.78
N VAL A 53 0.92 0.21 6.06
CA VAL A 53 0.21 0.93 7.11
C VAL A 53 0.83 2.34 7.22
N PRO A 54 0.17 3.38 6.68
CA PRO A 54 0.72 4.74 6.65
C PRO A 54 0.71 5.37 8.05
N ASN A 55 1.87 5.55 8.67
CA ASN A 55 1.98 6.20 9.98
C ASN A 55 1.62 7.70 9.94
N TRP A 56 1.80 8.31 8.77
CA TRP A 56 1.59 9.75 8.53
C TRP A 56 0.12 10.10 8.31
N ARG A 57 -0.72 9.13 7.93
CA ARG A 57 -2.13 9.32 7.59
C ARG A 57 -3.02 8.92 8.78
N SER A 58 -4.08 9.68 9.03
CA SER A 58 -5.02 9.35 10.10
C SER A 58 -5.77 8.05 9.80
N LEU A 59 -5.99 7.22 10.83
CA LEU A 59 -6.70 5.94 10.70
C LEU A 59 -8.10 6.12 10.12
N TRP A 60 -8.83 7.15 10.57
CA TRP A 60 -10.16 7.47 10.04
C TRP A 60 -10.12 7.68 8.52
N PHE A 61 -9.10 8.38 8.03
CA PHE A 61 -8.97 8.67 6.61
C PHE A 61 -8.50 7.46 5.79
N SER A 62 -7.63 6.61 6.34
CA SER A 62 -7.28 5.32 5.71
C SER A 62 -8.52 4.45 5.51
N ASN A 63 -9.35 4.30 6.55
CA ASN A 63 -10.58 3.51 6.48
C ASN A 63 -11.55 4.06 5.43
N LEU A 64 -11.72 5.39 5.36
CA LEU A 64 -12.57 6.02 4.35
C LEU A 64 -12.13 5.68 2.92
N ILE A 65 -10.82 5.69 2.65
CA ILE A 65 -10.28 5.34 1.32
C ILE A 65 -10.58 3.88 1.00
N HIS A 66 -10.30 2.95 1.93
CA HIS A 66 -10.56 1.52 1.71
C HIS A 66 -12.06 1.24 1.50
N ASP A 67 -12.95 1.91 2.23
CA ASP A 67 -14.40 1.81 2.04
C ASP A 67 -14.83 2.32 0.65
N MET A 68 -14.24 3.44 0.19
CA MET A 68 -14.51 3.99 -1.13
C MET A 68 -14.03 3.06 -2.26
N GLU A 69 -12.85 2.47 -2.13
CA GLU A 69 -12.31 1.51 -3.10
C GLU A 69 -13.16 0.25 -3.19
N ALA A 70 -13.59 -0.28 -2.04
CA ALA A 70 -14.48 -1.43 -1.96
C ALA A 70 -15.82 -1.14 -2.65
N GLN A 71 -16.40 0.05 -2.43
CA GLN A 71 -17.64 0.48 -3.08
C GLN A 71 -17.48 0.70 -4.60
N ALA A 72 -16.34 1.25 -5.03
CA ALA A 72 -16.04 1.47 -6.44
C ALA A 72 -15.84 0.15 -7.21
N GLY A 73 -15.67 -0.98 -6.52
CA GLY A 73 -15.46 -2.28 -7.14
C GLY A 73 -14.11 -2.41 -7.82
N LEU A 74 -13.13 -1.59 -7.44
CA LEU A 74 -11.76 -1.61 -7.97
C LEU A 74 -11.07 -2.96 -7.69
N ASP A 75 -11.48 -3.66 -6.63
CA ASP A 75 -10.99 -5.00 -6.26
C ASP A 75 -11.40 -6.15 -7.21
N LYS A 76 -12.30 -5.92 -8.17
CA LYS A 76 -12.93 -7.03 -8.92
C LYS A 76 -12.11 -7.61 -10.08
N LYS A 77 -10.90 -7.12 -10.34
CA LYS A 77 -10.02 -7.71 -11.35
C LYS A 77 -9.19 -8.82 -10.71
N LEU A 78 -9.60 -10.08 -10.92
CA LEU A 78 -8.95 -11.36 -10.55
C LEU A 78 -7.42 -11.47 -10.80
N LYS A 79 -6.79 -10.48 -11.42
CA LYS A 79 -5.36 -10.46 -11.73
C LYS A 79 -4.50 -9.77 -10.67
N TYR A 80 -5.09 -9.05 -9.72
CA TYR A 80 -4.35 -8.27 -8.73
C TYR A 80 -4.64 -8.81 -7.32
N HIS A 81 -3.60 -9.14 -6.58
CA HIS A 81 -3.67 -9.55 -5.18
C HIS A 81 -3.12 -8.44 -4.30
N ARG A 82 -3.98 -7.84 -3.49
CA ARG A 82 -3.60 -6.88 -2.45
C ARG A 82 -3.32 -7.65 -1.17
N VAL A 83 -2.10 -7.51 -0.65
CA VAL A 83 -1.62 -8.26 0.52
C VAL A 83 -1.22 -7.28 1.60
N ASP A 84 -1.97 -7.27 2.69
CA ASP A 84 -1.63 -6.53 3.90
C ASP A 84 -0.84 -7.46 4.84
N VAL A 85 0.43 -7.11 5.09
CA VAL A 85 1.31 -7.78 6.06
C VAL A 85 1.60 -6.91 7.28
N GLY A 86 0.88 -5.81 7.46
CA GLY A 86 1.03 -4.88 8.58
C GLY A 86 2.30 -4.05 8.53
N ARG A 87 2.90 -3.86 7.35
CA ARG A 87 4.17 -3.13 7.19
C ARG A 87 3.96 -1.63 7.41
N PRO A 88 4.51 -1.00 8.47
CA PRO A 88 4.39 0.44 8.66
C PRO A 88 5.21 1.22 7.63
N SER A 89 4.75 2.43 7.29
CA SER A 89 5.44 3.36 6.40
C SER A 89 5.26 4.81 6.85
N ASP A 90 6.38 5.51 7.05
CA ASP A 90 6.42 6.96 7.28
C ASP A 90 6.55 7.76 5.98
N ARG A 91 6.61 7.07 4.83
CA ARG A 91 6.77 7.71 3.52
C ARG A 91 5.46 8.37 3.09
N ILE A 92 5.46 9.70 3.06
CA ILE A 92 4.39 10.48 2.44
C ILE A 92 4.54 10.40 0.90
N PRO A 93 3.47 10.08 0.15
CA PRO A 93 3.47 10.19 -1.30
C PRO A 93 3.86 11.60 -1.76
N ARG A 94 4.67 11.69 -2.82
CA ARG A 94 5.19 12.98 -3.33
C ARG A 94 4.10 14.02 -3.62
N TRP A 95 2.90 13.56 -3.94
CA TRP A 95 1.77 14.39 -4.35
C TRP A 95 0.67 14.48 -3.29
N ALA A 96 0.89 13.95 -2.08
CA ALA A 96 -0.08 14.08 -1.01
C ALA A 96 -0.27 15.56 -0.61
N PRO A 97 -1.50 16.09 -0.59
CA PRO A 97 -1.72 17.46 -0.16
C PRO A 97 -1.35 17.66 1.32
N TYR A 98 -0.60 18.72 1.62
CA TYR A 98 -0.01 18.98 2.96
C TYR A 98 -1.03 19.16 4.10
N ASN A 99 -2.31 19.36 3.79
CA ASN A 99 -3.38 19.60 4.75
C ASN A 99 -4.49 18.55 4.67
N PHE A 100 -4.24 17.42 4.01
CA PHE A 100 -5.28 16.43 3.73
C PHE A 100 -4.91 15.05 4.27
N GLY A 101 -5.74 14.52 5.17
CA GLY A 101 -5.58 13.17 5.71
C GLY A 101 -4.39 12.95 6.64
N ILE A 102 -3.49 13.94 6.80
CA ILE A 102 -2.31 13.85 7.68
C ILE A 102 -2.74 13.79 9.15
N SER A 103 -2.15 12.86 9.90
CA SER A 103 -2.31 12.75 11.34
C SER A 103 -1.64 13.93 12.05
N SER A 104 -2.41 14.65 12.88
CA SER A 104 -1.89 15.74 13.71
C SER A 104 -0.79 15.28 14.66
N ASP A 105 -0.93 14.08 15.22
CA ASP A 105 0.00 13.52 16.18
C ASP A 105 1.32 13.16 15.51
N TRP A 106 1.26 12.58 14.31
CA TRP A 106 2.43 12.30 13.52
C TRP A 106 3.15 13.59 13.13
N TRP A 107 2.40 14.59 12.63
CA TRP A 107 2.98 15.87 12.23
C TRP A 107 3.63 16.61 13.41
N GLY A 108 3.01 16.55 14.59
CA GLY A 108 3.59 17.11 15.82
C GLY A 108 4.93 16.46 16.19
N ARG A 109 5.10 15.15 15.99
CA ARG A 109 6.37 14.46 16.25
C ARG A 109 7.47 14.81 15.26
N GLN A 110 7.13 15.04 13.98
CA GLN A 110 8.13 15.36 12.94
C GLN A 110 8.65 16.80 13.00
N ARG A 111 7.92 17.70 13.68
CA ARG A 111 8.28 19.12 13.80
C ARG A 111 9.11 19.46 15.04
N ASN A 112 9.33 18.50 15.93
CA ASN A 112 10.17 18.62 17.12
C ASN A 112 11.53 17.95 16.85
#